data_AF-A0A140GMM3-F1
#
_entry.id   AF-A0A140GMM3-F1
#
_cell.length_a   1.000
_cell.length_b   1.000
_cell.length_c   1.000
_cell.angle_alpha   90.00
_cell.angle_beta   90.00
_cell.angle_gamma   90.00
#
_symmetry.space_group_name_H-M   'P 1'
#
loop_
_entity.id
_entity.type
_entity.pdbx_description
1 polymer ?
#
loop_
_entity_poly.entity_id
_entity_poly.type
_entity_poly.pdbx_seq_one_letter_code
_entity_poly.pdbx_strand_id
1 'polypeptide(L)'
;MGSIWKMLRANILTLLFLCSLVSSVTASVSYDRKAIIINGQRRILLSGSIHYPRSTPEMWPDLIQKAKNGGLDVIQTYVFWNGHEPSPGQYYFEGRYDLVKFIKLVQQAGLLVHLRIGPYVCAEWNFGGFPVWLKYIPEIEFRTDNGPFKEKMQGFTGKIVNMMKSERLFQSQGGPIIMSQIENEFGPVEWEIGAPGKVYTEMGSADGRWIEYWSSMGYVQTG
;
A
#
# COMPACT_ATOMS: atom_id res chain seq x y z
N MET A 1 55.68 -16.16 -16.83
CA MET A 1 54.90 -15.44 -15.80
C MET A 1 54.16 -14.19 -16.29
N GLY A 2 54.71 -13.34 -17.18
CA GLY A 2 54.06 -12.06 -17.55
C GLY A 2 52.70 -12.11 -18.29
N SER A 3 52.36 -13.21 -18.97
CA SER A 3 51.10 -13.33 -19.74
C SER A 3 49.86 -13.51 -18.85
N ILE A 4 49.98 -14.33 -17.79
CA ILE A 4 48.90 -14.62 -16.85
C ILE A 4 48.46 -13.35 -16.09
N TRP A 5 49.42 -12.49 -15.74
CA TRP A 5 49.15 -11.22 -15.04
C TRP A 5 48.45 -10.18 -15.93
N LYS A 6 48.70 -10.19 -17.24
CA LYS A 6 47.99 -9.32 -18.21
C LYS A 6 46.53 -9.76 -18.36
N MET A 7 46.28 -11.06 -18.41
CA MET A 7 44.95 -11.63 -18.54
C MET A 7 44.10 -11.44 -17.26
N LEU A 8 44.70 -11.61 -16.08
CA LEU A 8 44.06 -11.29 -14.80
C LEU A 8 43.68 -9.81 -14.68
N ARG A 9 44.57 -8.90 -15.10
CA ARG A 9 44.28 -7.45 -15.11
C ARG A 9 43.17 -7.08 -16.08
N ALA A 10 43.14 -7.68 -17.27
CA ALA A 10 42.07 -7.46 -18.23
C ALA A 10 40.71 -7.91 -17.68
N ASN A 11 40.62 -9.11 -17.09
CA ASN A 11 39.39 -9.62 -16.50
C ASN A 11 38.89 -8.79 -15.31
N ILE A 12 39.80 -8.30 -14.47
CA ILE A 12 39.44 -7.40 -13.34
C ILE A 12 38.92 -6.05 -13.87
N LEU A 13 39.54 -5.48 -14.91
CA LEU A 13 39.08 -4.24 -15.54
C LEU A 13 37.71 -4.42 -16.21
N THR A 14 37.48 -5.55 -16.87
CA THR A 14 36.16 -5.89 -17.44
C THR A 14 35.10 -6.06 -16.35
N LEU A 15 35.42 -6.73 -15.25
CA LEU A 15 34.51 -6.90 -14.11
C LEU A 15 34.17 -5.57 -13.42
N LEU A 16 35.17 -4.69 -13.24
CA LEU A 16 34.98 -3.34 -12.69
C LEU A 16 34.13 -2.46 -13.63
N PHE A 17 34.32 -2.59 -14.95
CA PHE A 17 33.50 -1.88 -15.94
C PHE A 17 32.05 -2.39 -15.94
N LEU A 18 31.83 -3.71 -15.85
CA LEU A 18 30.50 -4.30 -15.68
C LEU A 18 29.82 -3.89 -14.37
N CYS A 19 30.56 -3.79 -13.25
CA CYS A 19 30.05 -3.25 -11.99
C CYS A 19 29.72 -1.75 -12.08
N SER A 20 30.43 -0.97 -12.90
CA SER A 20 30.14 0.45 -13.11
C SER A 20 28.91 0.71 -13.97
N LEU A 21 28.44 -0.30 -14.72
CA LEU A 21 27.20 -0.27 -15.49
C LEU A 21 25.97 -0.65 -14.66
N VAL A 22 26.13 -0.94 -13.36
CA VAL A 22 25.01 -1.09 -12.43
C VAL A 22 24.40 0.31 -12.24
N SER A 23 23.48 0.66 -13.14
CA SER A 23 22.60 1.80 -12.93
C SER A 23 21.89 1.56 -11.61
N SER A 24 22.09 2.48 -10.67
CA SER A 24 21.30 2.49 -9.44
C SER A 24 19.83 2.57 -9.86
N VAL A 25 19.10 1.47 -9.68
CA VAL A 25 17.66 1.47 -9.91
C VAL A 25 17.07 2.33 -8.81
N THR A 26 16.73 3.57 -9.14
CA THR A 26 16.05 4.47 -8.21
C THR A 26 14.68 3.88 -7.95
N ALA A 27 14.46 3.35 -6.75
CA ALA A 27 13.15 2.90 -6.29
C ALA A 27 12.38 4.12 -5.77
N SER A 28 11.62 4.78 -6.65
CA SER A 28 10.83 5.96 -6.28
C SER A 28 9.47 6.02 -6.97
N VAL A 29 8.50 6.62 -6.28
CA VAL A 29 7.21 7.02 -6.84
C VAL A 29 6.97 8.48 -6.51
N SER A 30 6.68 9.27 -7.53
CA SER A 30 6.20 10.65 -7.41
C SER A 30 5.09 10.91 -8.41
N TYR A 31 4.66 12.15 -8.57
CA TYR A 31 3.69 12.53 -9.57
C TYR A 31 3.93 13.96 -10.04
N ASP A 32 3.35 14.31 -11.17
CA ASP A 32 3.18 15.68 -11.60
C ASP A 32 1.76 15.90 -12.12
N ARG A 33 1.51 17.05 -12.75
CA ARG A 33 0.19 17.42 -13.25
C ARG A 33 -0.36 16.47 -14.33
N LYS A 34 0.46 15.59 -14.90
CA LYS A 34 0.09 14.70 -16.01
C LYS A 34 0.00 13.24 -15.61
N ALA A 35 0.91 12.75 -14.78
CA ALA A 35 0.99 11.32 -14.49
C ALA A 35 1.72 11.02 -13.18
N ILE A 36 1.53 9.78 -12.73
CA ILE A 36 2.40 9.14 -11.75
C ILE A 36 3.74 8.84 -12.42
N ILE A 37 4.82 9.10 -11.69
CA ILE A 37 6.20 8.87 -12.11
C ILE A 37 6.76 7.74 -11.25
N ILE A 38 7.10 6.62 -11.88
CA ILE A 38 7.73 5.47 -11.20
C ILE A 38 9.14 5.33 -11.74
N ASN A 39 10.13 5.36 -10.85
CA ASN A 39 11.56 5.28 -11.20
C ASN A 39 11.96 6.32 -12.26
N GLY A 40 11.43 7.54 -12.14
CA GLY A 40 11.70 8.65 -13.06
C GLY A 40 10.91 8.61 -14.38
N GLN A 41 10.06 7.61 -14.61
CA GLN A 41 9.27 7.50 -15.83
C GLN A 41 7.78 7.74 -15.57
N ARG A 42 7.17 8.66 -16.34
CA ARG A 42 5.72 8.85 -16.34
C ARG A 42 5.03 7.59 -16.87
N ARG A 43 3.98 7.14 -16.18
CA ARG A 43 3.22 5.94 -16.53
C ARG A 43 1.73 6.26 -16.63
N ILE A 44 1.10 5.77 -17.69
CA ILE A 44 -0.35 5.57 -17.72
C ILE A 44 -0.57 4.15 -17.20
N LEU A 45 -1.34 4.00 -16.13
CA LEU A 45 -1.48 2.75 -15.40
C LEU A 45 -2.89 2.20 -15.58
N LEU A 46 -2.98 0.98 -16.10
CA LEU A 46 -4.24 0.23 -16.15
C LEU A 46 -4.37 -0.60 -14.86
N SER A 47 -5.42 -0.33 -14.09
CA SER A 47 -5.64 -0.95 -12.77
C SER A 47 -6.93 -1.77 -12.75
N GLY A 48 -6.89 -2.93 -12.10
CA GLY A 48 -8.07 -3.76 -11.84
C GLY A 48 -8.15 -4.20 -10.39
N SER A 49 -9.36 -4.29 -9.83
CA SER A 49 -9.55 -4.66 -8.43
C SER A 49 -9.66 -6.17 -8.23
N ILE A 50 -8.86 -6.71 -7.31
CA ILE A 50 -8.96 -8.10 -6.83
C ILE A 50 -8.91 -8.06 -5.31
N HIS A 51 -10.03 -8.38 -4.65
CA HIS A 51 -10.09 -8.40 -3.18
C HIS A 51 -9.66 -9.78 -2.68
N TYR A 52 -8.49 -9.87 -2.05
CA TYR A 52 -7.90 -11.13 -1.61
C TYR A 52 -8.85 -12.02 -0.77
N PRO A 53 -9.69 -11.53 0.15
CA PRO A 53 -10.57 -12.40 0.93
C PRO A 53 -11.81 -12.90 0.18
N ARG A 54 -12.06 -12.39 -1.05
CA ARG A 54 -13.15 -12.85 -1.92
C ARG A 54 -12.77 -14.04 -2.81
N SER A 55 -11.55 -14.54 -2.68
CA SER A 55 -11.05 -15.74 -3.35
C SER A 55 -10.14 -16.51 -2.40
N THR A 56 -9.75 -17.73 -2.75
CA THR A 56 -8.84 -18.52 -1.91
C THR A 56 -7.37 -18.29 -2.30
N PRO A 57 -6.40 -18.56 -1.41
CA PRO A 57 -4.98 -18.43 -1.73
C PRO A 57 -4.52 -19.22 -2.95
N GLU A 58 -5.18 -20.35 -3.25
CA GLU A 58 -4.90 -21.20 -4.40
C GLU A 58 -5.38 -20.56 -5.71
N MET A 59 -6.41 -19.72 -5.65
CA MET A 59 -6.93 -18.99 -6.82
C MET A 59 -6.11 -17.75 -7.15
N TRP A 60 -5.44 -17.13 -6.17
CA TRP A 60 -4.75 -15.85 -6.37
C TRP A 60 -3.74 -15.86 -7.52
N PRO A 61 -2.83 -16.85 -7.68
CA PRO A 61 -1.88 -16.84 -8.78
C PRO A 61 -2.56 -16.82 -10.16
N ASP A 62 -3.62 -17.60 -10.34
CA ASP A 62 -4.38 -17.66 -11.60
C ASP A 62 -5.12 -16.35 -11.89
N LEU A 63 -5.79 -15.77 -10.88
CA LEU A 63 -6.49 -14.49 -11.01
C LEU A 63 -5.51 -13.35 -11.36
N ILE A 64 -4.37 -13.29 -10.68
CA ILE A 64 -3.31 -12.29 -10.92
C ILE A 64 -2.72 -12.47 -12.32
N GLN A 65 -2.47 -13.72 -12.75
CA GLN A 65 -1.93 -14.00 -14.07
C GLN A 65 -2.92 -13.63 -15.19
N LYS A 66 -4.22 -13.90 -14.99
CA LYS A 66 -5.27 -13.47 -15.91
C LYS A 66 -5.35 -11.95 -16.02
N ALA A 67 -5.27 -11.24 -14.89
CA ALA A 67 -5.20 -9.79 -14.86
C ALA A 67 -4.00 -9.25 -15.65
N LYS A 68 -2.81 -9.83 -15.45
CA LYS A 68 -1.60 -9.50 -16.22
C LYS A 68 -1.79 -9.75 -17.71
N ASN A 69 -2.30 -10.91 -18.09
CA ASN A 69 -2.55 -11.26 -19.50
C ASN A 69 -3.63 -10.36 -20.13
N GLY A 70 -4.55 -9.84 -19.31
CA GLY A 70 -5.53 -8.83 -19.70
C GLY A 70 -4.95 -7.41 -19.87
N GLY A 71 -3.64 -7.23 -19.66
CA GLY A 71 -2.95 -5.96 -19.88
C GLY A 71 -2.98 -5.00 -18.70
N LEU A 72 -3.33 -5.46 -17.50
CA LEU A 72 -3.26 -4.62 -16.30
C LEU A 72 -1.80 -4.41 -15.85
N ASP A 73 -1.50 -3.20 -15.41
CA ASP A 73 -0.22 -2.83 -14.77
C ASP A 73 -0.31 -2.96 -13.24
N VAL A 74 -1.50 -2.70 -12.68
CA VAL A 74 -1.73 -2.55 -11.24
C VAL A 74 -2.88 -3.44 -10.78
N ILE A 75 -2.67 -4.15 -9.66
CA ILE A 75 -3.76 -4.74 -8.90
C ILE A 75 -4.14 -3.79 -7.76
N GLN A 76 -5.42 -3.48 -7.67
CA GLN A 76 -5.99 -2.71 -6.58
C GLN A 76 -6.69 -3.63 -5.59
N THR A 77 -6.50 -3.41 -4.30
CA THR A 77 -7.27 -4.10 -3.26
C THR A 77 -7.53 -3.20 -2.06
N TYR A 78 -8.71 -3.37 -1.46
CA TYR A 78 -8.98 -2.88 -0.11
C TYR A 78 -8.32 -3.74 0.95
N VAL A 79 -8.13 -3.20 2.16
CA VAL A 79 -7.78 -3.95 3.37
C VAL A 79 -9.01 -4.05 4.29
N PHE A 80 -9.35 -5.27 4.72
CA PHE A 80 -10.63 -5.53 5.41
C PHE A 80 -10.43 -5.65 6.93
N TRP A 81 -10.50 -4.51 7.64
CA TRP A 81 -10.19 -4.42 9.08
C TRP A 81 -10.93 -5.45 9.93
N ASN A 82 -12.25 -5.56 9.79
CA ASN A 82 -13.04 -6.51 10.58
C ASN A 82 -12.62 -7.97 10.46
N GLY A 83 -12.11 -8.39 9.30
CA GLY A 83 -11.56 -9.74 9.11
C GLY A 83 -10.16 -9.88 9.68
N HIS A 84 -9.39 -8.80 9.68
CA HIS A 84 -8.04 -8.78 10.26
C HIS A 84 -8.02 -8.58 11.77
N GLU A 85 -9.06 -8.01 12.39
CA GLU A 85 -9.16 -7.79 13.82
C GLU A 85 -10.57 -8.17 14.32
N PRO A 86 -10.92 -9.48 14.35
CA PRO A 86 -12.25 -9.94 14.75
C PRO A 86 -12.63 -9.57 16.19
N SER A 87 -11.64 -9.39 17.07
CA SER A 87 -11.80 -8.88 18.43
C SER A 87 -10.63 -7.94 18.78
N PRO A 88 -10.81 -6.97 19.71
CA PRO A 88 -9.79 -5.96 20.00
C PRO A 88 -8.40 -6.56 20.27
N GLY A 89 -7.41 -6.13 19.50
CA GLY A 89 -6.01 -6.56 19.62
C GLY A 89 -5.70 -7.98 19.12
N GLN A 90 -6.70 -8.76 18.71
CA GLN A 90 -6.51 -10.11 18.18
C GLN A 90 -6.52 -10.05 16.66
N TYR A 91 -5.35 -10.28 16.06
CA TYR A 91 -5.17 -10.12 14.62
C TYR A 91 -5.17 -11.44 13.86
N TYR A 92 -5.72 -11.43 12.65
CA TYR A 92 -5.75 -12.57 11.74
C TYR A 92 -5.20 -12.18 10.36
N PHE A 93 -4.08 -12.79 9.98
CA PHE A 93 -3.39 -12.57 8.69
C PHE A 93 -3.04 -13.90 8.01
N GLU A 94 -3.90 -14.92 8.20
CA GLU A 94 -3.68 -16.25 7.64
C GLU A 94 -4.73 -16.59 6.57
N GLY A 95 -4.51 -17.70 5.85
CA GLY A 95 -5.43 -18.20 4.84
C GLY A 95 -5.78 -17.12 3.80
N ARG A 96 -7.07 -16.93 3.53
CA ARG A 96 -7.55 -15.89 2.59
C ARG A 96 -7.38 -14.45 3.09
N TYR A 97 -6.93 -14.27 4.34
CA TYR A 97 -6.59 -12.96 4.92
C TYR A 97 -5.07 -12.76 5.00
N ASP A 98 -4.26 -13.60 4.36
CA ASP A 98 -2.82 -13.37 4.23
C ASP A 98 -2.53 -12.27 3.19
N LEU A 99 -2.68 -11.02 3.63
CA LEU A 99 -2.46 -9.82 2.81
C LEU A 99 -1.03 -9.75 2.27
N VAL A 100 -0.04 -10.09 3.10
CA VAL A 100 1.38 -10.06 2.72
C VAL A 100 1.65 -11.04 1.60
N LYS A 101 1.19 -12.29 1.73
CA LYS A 101 1.31 -13.30 0.68
C LYS A 101 0.62 -12.86 -0.60
N PHE A 102 -0.58 -12.31 -0.52
CA PHE A 102 -1.28 -11.79 -1.70
C PHE A 102 -0.45 -10.72 -2.43
N ILE A 103 0.05 -9.71 -1.73
CA ILE A 103 0.86 -8.63 -2.33
C ILE A 103 2.17 -9.19 -2.90
N LYS A 104 2.83 -10.13 -2.21
CA LYS A 104 4.03 -10.81 -2.73
C LYS A 104 3.75 -11.58 -4.02
N LEU A 105 2.60 -12.22 -4.16
CA LEU A 105 2.20 -12.88 -5.41
C LEU A 105 2.00 -11.87 -6.55
N VAL A 106 1.42 -10.71 -6.27
CA VAL A 106 1.31 -9.62 -7.25
C VAL A 106 2.70 -9.15 -7.69
N GLN A 107 3.63 -8.97 -6.75
CA GLN A 107 5.03 -8.63 -7.03
C GLN A 107 5.73 -9.69 -7.89
N GLN A 108 5.56 -10.97 -7.55
CA GLN A 108 6.14 -12.09 -8.31
C GLN A 108 5.63 -12.14 -9.75
N ALA A 109 4.36 -11.78 -9.96
CA ALA A 109 3.81 -11.62 -11.30
C ALA A 109 4.36 -10.38 -12.03
N GLY A 110 5.11 -9.49 -11.38
CA GLY A 110 5.65 -8.27 -11.96
C GLY A 110 4.62 -7.16 -12.12
N LEU A 111 3.51 -7.22 -11.39
CA LEU A 111 2.49 -6.18 -11.33
C LEU A 111 2.74 -5.25 -10.13
N LEU A 112 2.20 -4.05 -10.21
CA LEU A 112 2.21 -3.05 -9.14
C LEU A 112 0.95 -3.19 -8.28
N VAL A 113 0.94 -2.54 -7.11
CA VAL A 113 -0.18 -2.55 -6.17
C VAL A 113 -0.64 -1.14 -5.81
N HIS A 114 -1.96 -0.93 -5.87
CA HIS A 114 -2.65 0.17 -5.20
C HIS A 114 -3.35 -0.38 -3.94
N LEU A 115 -2.82 -0.05 -2.76
CA LEU A 115 -3.32 -0.58 -1.49
C LEU A 115 -4.31 0.39 -0.82
N ARG A 116 -5.60 0.07 -0.85
CA ARG A 116 -6.65 0.92 -0.27
C ARG A 116 -6.90 0.50 1.17
N ILE A 117 -6.18 1.10 2.11
CA ILE A 117 -6.10 0.64 3.50
C ILE A 117 -7.41 0.87 4.26
N GLY A 118 -8.15 1.93 3.91
CA GLY A 118 -9.37 2.33 4.62
C GLY A 118 -9.05 3.33 5.74
N PRO A 119 -9.67 3.25 6.94
CA PRO A 119 -10.21 2.03 7.55
C PRO A 119 -11.63 1.68 7.08
N TYR A 120 -12.41 2.67 6.64
CA TYR A 120 -13.67 2.44 5.95
C TYR A 120 -13.38 2.11 4.49
N VAL A 121 -13.96 1.02 3.99
CA VAL A 121 -13.74 0.56 2.60
C VAL A 121 -15.02 0.51 1.78
N CYS A 122 -16.19 0.66 2.41
CA CYS A 122 -17.49 0.39 1.79
C CYS A 122 -17.51 -1.04 1.19
N ALA A 123 -17.21 -1.13 -0.10
CA ALA A 123 -16.90 -2.32 -0.87
C ALA A 123 -18.00 -3.39 -0.88
N GLU A 124 -19.25 -3.03 -0.55
CA GLU A 124 -20.33 -4.01 -0.29
C GLU A 124 -19.85 -5.11 0.67
N TRP A 125 -19.08 -4.69 1.67
CA TRP A 125 -18.50 -5.55 2.68
C TRP A 125 -19.19 -5.33 4.02
N ASN A 126 -19.24 -6.38 4.85
CA ASN A 126 -19.93 -6.32 6.13
C ASN A 126 -19.46 -5.11 6.94
N PHE A 127 -20.43 -4.29 7.36
CA PHE A 127 -20.23 -3.07 8.15
C PHE A 127 -19.18 -2.10 7.57
N GLY A 128 -19.04 -2.05 6.24
CA GLY A 128 -18.11 -1.16 5.54
C GLY A 128 -16.63 -1.44 5.83
N GLY A 129 -16.32 -2.62 6.37
CA GLY A 129 -14.98 -3.00 6.82
C GLY A 129 -14.71 -2.78 8.30
N PHE A 130 -15.56 -2.05 9.03
CA PHE A 130 -15.34 -1.82 10.46
C PHE A 130 -15.60 -3.08 11.28
N PRO A 131 -14.75 -3.38 12.29
CA PRO A 131 -15.06 -4.41 13.26
C PRO A 131 -16.30 -4.04 14.07
N VAL A 132 -17.18 -4.99 14.33
CA VAL A 132 -18.43 -4.74 15.07
C VAL A 132 -18.13 -4.29 16.51
N TRP A 133 -17.07 -4.82 17.14
CA TRP A 133 -16.65 -4.40 18.49
C TRP A 133 -16.33 -2.90 18.58
N LEU A 134 -15.94 -2.27 17.47
CA LEU A 134 -15.61 -0.85 17.43
C LEU A 134 -16.80 -0.01 17.87
N LYS A 135 -18.03 -0.41 17.50
CA LYS A 135 -19.28 0.30 17.84
C LYS A 135 -19.54 0.39 19.34
N TYR A 136 -18.96 -0.50 20.15
CA TYR A 136 -19.21 -0.60 21.58
C TYR A 136 -18.16 0.10 22.44
N ILE A 137 -17.20 0.79 21.81
CA ILE A 137 -16.30 1.68 22.53
C ILE A 137 -17.11 2.88 23.03
N PRO A 138 -16.99 3.27 24.32
CA PRO A 138 -17.68 4.44 24.84
C PRO A 138 -17.40 5.70 23.99
N GLU A 139 -18.45 6.46 23.71
CA GLU A 139 -18.40 7.77 23.02
C GLU A 139 -17.82 7.71 21.58
N ILE A 140 -17.75 6.52 20.97
CA ILE A 140 -17.22 6.41 19.63
C ILE A 140 -18.22 6.90 18.58
N GLU A 141 -17.74 7.75 17.68
CA GLU A 141 -18.45 8.20 16.51
C GLU A 141 -17.58 7.94 15.28
N PHE A 142 -18.15 7.27 14.29
CA PHE A 142 -17.37 6.83 13.13
C PHE A 142 -17.22 7.95 12.11
N ARG A 143 -16.06 7.99 11.46
CA ARG A 143 -15.77 8.84 10.30
C ARG A 143 -16.07 10.33 10.56
N THR A 144 -15.65 10.81 11.73
CA THR A 144 -15.77 12.21 12.15
C THR A 144 -14.59 12.56 13.07
N ASP A 145 -14.51 13.82 13.51
CA ASP A 145 -13.50 14.29 14.46
C ASP A 145 -13.74 13.73 15.88
N ASN A 146 -13.58 12.42 16.05
CA ASN A 146 -13.81 11.70 17.29
C ASN A 146 -12.52 11.06 17.80
N GLY A 147 -12.11 11.39 19.02
CA GLY A 147 -10.86 10.92 19.64
C GLY A 147 -10.72 9.39 19.63
N PRO A 148 -11.67 8.64 20.22
CA PRO A 148 -11.65 7.18 20.23
C PRO A 148 -11.54 6.56 18.83
N PHE A 149 -12.33 7.06 17.87
CA PHE A 149 -12.30 6.55 16.50
C PHE A 149 -10.95 6.79 15.82
N LYS A 150 -10.40 8.00 15.94
CA LYS A 150 -9.08 8.36 15.38
C LYS A 150 -7.96 7.50 15.95
N GLU A 151 -7.98 7.23 17.27
CA GLU A 151 -7.00 6.35 17.91
C GLU A 151 -7.05 4.93 17.33
N LYS A 152 -8.24 4.34 17.20
CA LYS A 152 -8.38 2.97 16.66
C LYS A 152 -8.04 2.89 15.18
N MET A 153 -8.47 3.88 14.39
CA MET A 153 -8.05 4.04 13.01
C MET A 153 -6.52 4.11 12.90
N GLN A 154 -5.86 4.85 13.79
CA GLN A 154 -4.39 4.98 13.84
C GLN A 154 -3.71 3.67 14.11
N GLY A 155 -4.17 2.97 15.14
CA GLY A 155 -3.63 1.67 15.51
C GLY A 155 -3.69 0.69 14.34
N PHE A 156 -4.87 0.55 13.71
CA PHE A 156 -5.05 -0.42 12.64
C PHE A 156 -4.28 -0.04 11.36
N THR A 157 -4.49 1.18 10.87
CA THR A 157 -3.81 1.63 9.65
C THR A 157 -2.29 1.60 9.85
N GLY A 158 -1.81 2.07 11.02
CA GLY A 158 -0.38 2.06 11.38
C GLY A 158 0.19 0.66 11.39
N LYS A 159 -0.55 -0.32 11.91
CA LYS A 159 -0.16 -1.73 11.88
C LYS A 159 -0.01 -2.26 10.45
N ILE A 160 -1.00 -2.06 9.58
CA ILE A 160 -0.95 -2.53 8.18
C ILE A 160 0.28 -1.96 7.48
N VAL A 161 0.49 -0.68 7.69
CA VAL A 161 1.50 0.09 7.01
C VAL A 161 2.92 -0.26 7.51
N ASN A 162 3.10 -0.48 8.82
CA ASN A 162 4.32 -1.07 9.40
C ASN A 162 4.58 -2.48 8.86
N MET A 163 3.54 -3.32 8.75
CA MET A 163 3.66 -4.69 8.23
C MET A 163 4.14 -4.70 6.77
N MET A 164 3.59 -3.83 5.92
CA MET A 164 4.05 -3.69 4.54
C MET A 164 5.52 -3.23 4.47
N LYS A 165 5.95 -2.37 5.40
CA LYS A 165 7.35 -1.93 5.50
C LYS A 165 8.32 -2.99 5.94
N SER A 166 7.98 -3.74 6.98
CA SER A 166 8.80 -4.86 7.48
C SER A 166 9.07 -5.88 6.37
N GLU A 167 8.10 -6.05 5.47
CA GLU A 167 8.18 -6.94 4.30
C GLU A 167 8.73 -6.25 3.04
N ARG A 168 9.15 -4.98 3.13
CA ARG A 168 9.69 -4.16 2.03
C ARG A 168 8.76 -4.07 0.81
N LEU A 169 7.46 -4.02 1.04
CA LEU A 169 6.45 -4.05 -0.01
C LEU A 169 6.12 -2.67 -0.62
N PHE A 170 6.55 -1.58 0.00
CA PHE A 170 6.48 -0.26 -0.65
C PHE A 170 7.50 -0.15 -1.77
N GLN A 171 7.11 0.53 -2.85
CA GLN A 171 7.95 0.68 -4.03
C GLN A 171 9.28 1.35 -3.70
N SER A 172 9.29 2.34 -2.80
CA SER A 172 10.53 2.97 -2.30
C SER A 172 11.51 2.01 -1.61
N GLN A 173 11.06 0.82 -1.21
CA GLN A 173 11.88 -0.25 -0.63
C GLN A 173 12.20 -1.39 -1.62
N GLY A 174 11.70 -1.28 -2.87
CA GLY A 174 11.77 -2.28 -3.92
C GLY A 174 10.52 -3.16 -4.09
N GLY A 175 9.44 -2.87 -3.36
CA GLY A 175 8.18 -3.61 -3.41
C GLY A 175 7.20 -3.16 -4.51
N PRO A 176 6.01 -3.78 -4.60
CA PRO A 176 5.04 -3.45 -5.65
C PRO A 176 4.12 -2.27 -5.30
N ILE A 177 3.99 -1.87 -4.02
CA ILE A 177 2.98 -0.88 -3.59
C ILE A 177 3.42 0.53 -4.00
N ILE A 178 2.70 1.11 -4.97
CA ILE A 178 3.03 2.43 -5.54
C ILE A 178 2.24 3.57 -4.92
N MET A 179 1.06 3.29 -4.36
CA MET A 179 0.24 4.28 -3.68
C MET A 179 -0.69 3.58 -2.69
N SER A 180 -1.20 4.36 -1.74
CA SER A 180 -2.18 3.89 -0.78
C SER A 180 -3.31 4.89 -0.62
N GLN A 181 -4.52 4.39 -0.35
CA GLN A 181 -5.68 5.22 -0.06
C GLN A 181 -6.02 5.14 1.43
N ILE A 182 -6.20 6.31 2.04
CA ILE A 182 -6.82 6.47 3.36
C ILE A 182 -8.28 6.90 3.16
N GLU A 183 -9.18 6.40 4.02
CA GLU A 183 -10.63 6.54 3.87
C GLU A 183 -11.17 5.97 2.55
N ASN A 184 -12.48 6.10 2.32
CA ASN A 184 -13.15 5.81 1.05
C ASN A 184 -14.37 6.71 0.85
N GLU A 185 -14.38 7.48 -0.24
CA GLU A 185 -15.52 8.31 -0.68
C GLU A 185 -16.07 9.19 0.46
N PHE A 186 -15.18 9.83 1.21
CA PHE A 186 -15.58 10.64 2.36
C PHE A 186 -16.15 12.02 1.98
N GLY A 187 -15.85 12.55 0.79
CA GLY A 187 -16.27 13.91 0.38
C GLY A 187 -17.78 14.22 0.54
N PRO A 188 -18.70 13.32 0.13
CA PRO A 188 -20.13 13.52 0.39
C PRO A 188 -20.48 13.55 1.89
N VAL A 189 -19.83 12.71 2.70
CA VAL A 189 -20.03 12.67 4.15
C VAL A 189 -19.48 13.93 4.81
N GLU A 190 -18.29 14.37 4.40
CA GLU A 190 -17.69 15.63 4.83
C GLU A 190 -18.62 16.82 4.58
N TRP A 191 -19.24 16.88 3.40
CA TRP A 191 -20.21 17.91 3.06
C TRP A 191 -21.42 17.89 4.00
N GLU A 192 -21.93 16.71 4.31
CA GLU A 192 -23.12 16.52 5.16
C GLU A 192 -22.85 16.91 6.62
N ILE A 193 -21.73 16.46 7.19
CA ILE A 193 -21.42 16.71 8.60
C ILE A 193 -20.72 18.06 8.83
N GLY A 194 -20.22 18.70 7.79
CA GLY A 194 -19.67 20.05 7.83
C GLY A 194 -18.32 20.14 8.55
N ALA A 195 -18.20 21.08 9.50
CA ALA A 195 -16.92 21.40 10.13
C ALA A 195 -16.20 20.20 10.79
N PRO A 196 -16.87 19.30 11.54
CA PRO A 196 -16.26 18.07 12.04
C PRO A 196 -15.66 17.17 10.95
N GLY A 197 -16.31 17.11 9.77
CA GLY A 197 -15.82 16.35 8.63
C GLY A 197 -14.56 16.95 8.03
N LYS A 198 -14.50 18.28 7.93
CA LYS A 198 -13.31 19.00 7.47
C LYS A 198 -12.12 18.78 8.40
N VAL A 199 -12.32 18.82 9.71
CA VAL A 199 -11.25 18.54 10.66
C VAL A 199 -10.76 17.09 10.51
N TYR A 200 -11.68 16.15 10.31
CA TYR A 200 -11.34 14.75 10.08
C TYR A 200 -10.55 14.54 8.76
N THR A 201 -10.91 15.20 7.66
CA THR A 201 -10.18 15.10 6.38
C THR A 201 -8.85 15.82 6.41
N GLU A 202 -8.79 17.01 7.00
CA GLU A 202 -7.55 17.77 7.21
C GLU A 202 -6.53 16.97 8.02
N MET A 203 -6.98 16.09 8.91
CA MET A 203 -6.08 15.17 9.58
C MET A 203 -5.41 14.22 8.58
N GLY A 204 -6.15 13.65 7.62
CA GLY A 204 -5.65 12.71 6.61
C GLY A 204 -5.05 13.33 5.33
N SER A 205 -5.06 14.65 5.19
CA SER A 205 -4.60 15.38 4.00
C SER A 205 -3.08 15.54 3.94
N ALA A 206 -2.54 15.99 2.80
CA ALA A 206 -1.09 16.16 2.54
C ALA A 206 -0.39 17.09 3.54
N ASP A 207 -1.14 18.06 4.08
CA ASP A 207 -0.68 19.02 5.08
C ASP A 207 -1.18 18.66 6.50
N GLY A 208 -1.80 17.49 6.62
CA GLY A 208 -2.41 16.99 7.85
C GLY A 208 -1.41 16.33 8.79
N ARG A 209 -1.74 16.36 10.10
CA ARG A 209 -0.97 15.68 11.16
C ARG A 209 -0.69 14.21 10.86
N TRP A 210 -1.53 13.56 10.05
CA TRP A 210 -1.26 12.20 9.62
C TRP A 210 -0.25 12.13 8.51
N ILE A 211 -0.25 13.01 7.51
CA ILE A 211 0.84 12.99 6.52
C ILE A 211 2.15 13.42 7.16
N GLU A 212 2.20 14.26 8.17
CA GLU A 212 3.42 14.43 8.98
C GLU A 212 3.80 13.17 9.76
N TYR A 213 2.85 12.48 10.39
CA TYR A 213 3.08 11.20 11.08
C TYR A 213 3.51 10.08 10.12
N TRP A 214 2.89 10.01 8.94
CA TRP A 214 3.17 9.06 7.89
C TRP A 214 4.51 9.41 7.20
N SER A 215 4.76 10.67 6.86
CA SER A 215 6.04 11.15 6.31
C SER A 215 7.20 11.00 7.29
N SER A 216 7.01 11.30 8.59
CA SER A 216 8.04 11.07 9.63
C SER A 216 8.35 9.59 9.83
N MET A 217 7.37 8.72 9.56
CA MET A 217 7.64 7.29 9.49
C MET A 217 8.08 6.82 8.09
N GLY A 218 8.05 7.67 7.05
CA GLY A 218 8.53 7.44 5.68
C GLY A 218 7.49 6.88 4.68
N TYR A 219 6.23 7.30 4.74
CA TYR A 219 5.09 6.72 4.00
C TYR A 219 4.53 7.60 2.87
N VAL A 220 4.84 8.90 2.86
CA VAL A 220 4.47 9.85 1.80
C VAL A 220 5.70 10.69 1.47
N GLN A 221 6.05 10.85 0.20
CA GLN A 221 6.90 11.96 -0.24
C GLN A 221 5.98 13.14 -0.49
N THR A 222 5.87 14.04 0.49
CA THR A 222 5.30 15.37 0.25
C THR A 222 6.31 16.16 -0.56
N GLY A 223 5.91 16.59 -1.75
CA GLY A 223 6.66 17.55 -2.56
C GLY A 223 6.57 18.96 -1.98
#